data_AF-A0A2Z3HFK2-F1
#
_entry.id   AF-A0A2Z3HFK2-F1
#
_cell.length_a   1.000
_cell.length_b   1.000
_cell.length_c   1.000
_cell.angle_alpha   90.00
_cell.angle_beta   90.00
_cell.angle_gamma   90.00
#
_symmetry.space_group_name_H-M   'P 1'
#
loop_
_entity.id
_entity.type
_entity.pdbx_description
1 polymer ?
#
loop_
_entity_poly.entity_id
_entity_poly.type
_entity_poly.pdbx_seq_one_letter_code
_entity_poly.pdbx_strand_id
1 'polypeptide(L)'
;MTATHVPHHRLIPEAIRLGLRVRVLHRALDADPTLEGPNGAGNELDRVELLRLGMQLYGIVEVLQLLGQTPNAYMNAEAMDVLRAVVQEAAALEREPWAAAILERAAGTPPSLGDVNV
;
A
#
# COMPACT_ATOMS: atom_id res chain seq x y z
N MET A 1 -5.68 -21.70 -9.46
CA MET A 1 -5.80 -20.51 -8.59
C MET A 1 -6.27 -19.36 -9.45
N THR A 2 -7.51 -18.91 -9.32
CA THR A 2 -8.07 -17.82 -10.14
C THR A 2 -7.56 -16.48 -9.63
N ALA A 3 -6.71 -15.82 -10.40
CA ALA A 3 -6.31 -14.45 -10.15
C ALA A 3 -7.56 -13.55 -10.21
N THR A 4 -7.94 -12.95 -9.08
CA THR A 4 -9.06 -12.02 -9.03
C THR A 4 -8.69 -10.79 -9.86
N HIS A 5 -9.25 -10.68 -11.06
CA HIS A 5 -8.99 -9.54 -11.93
C HIS A 5 -9.69 -8.30 -11.36
N VAL A 6 -8.92 -7.35 -10.83
CA VAL A 6 -9.44 -6.03 -10.44
C VAL A 6 -9.81 -5.26 -11.71
N PRO A 7 -11.07 -4.82 -11.90
CA PRO A 7 -11.47 -4.03 -13.07
C PRO A 7 -10.70 -2.71 -13.14
N HIS A 8 -10.37 -2.20 -14.34
CA HIS A 8 -9.54 -0.99 -14.50
C HIS A 8 -10.05 0.23 -13.72
N HIS A 9 -11.36 0.47 -13.73
CA HIS A 9 -11.98 1.59 -13.00
C HIS A 9 -11.85 1.50 -11.48
N ARG A 10 -11.49 0.32 -10.94
CA ARG A 10 -11.26 0.09 -9.51
C ARG A 10 -9.79 0.08 -9.12
N LEU A 11 -8.86 0.07 -10.08
CA LEU A 11 -7.42 -0.02 -9.78
C LEU A 11 -6.90 1.22 -9.05
N ILE A 12 -7.31 2.43 -9.45
CA ILE A 12 -6.87 3.66 -8.79
C ILE A 12 -7.38 3.74 -7.33
N PRO A 13 -8.70 3.59 -7.05
CA PRO A 13 -9.18 3.54 -5.67
C PRO A 13 -8.51 2.46 -4.82
N GLU A 14 -8.23 1.30 -5.42
CA GLU A 14 -7.59 0.18 -4.72
C GLU A 14 -6.11 0.47 -4.41
N ALA A 15 -5.36 1.06 -5.34
CA ALA A 15 -3.98 1.50 -5.11
C ALA A 15 -3.89 2.54 -4.00
N ILE A 16 -4.86 3.48 -3.94
CA ILE A 16 -4.96 4.47 -2.86
C ILE A 16 -5.19 3.77 -1.52
N ARG A 17 -6.18 2.86 -1.45
CA ARG A 17 -6.50 2.09 -0.24
C ARG A 17 -5.29 1.31 0.26
N LEU A 18 -4.63 0.59 -0.62
CA LEU A 18 -3.43 -0.20 -0.31
C LEU A 18 -2.26 0.68 0.11
N GLY A 19 -2.04 1.82 -0.56
CA GLY A 19 -0.98 2.76 -0.23
C GLY A 19 -1.13 3.35 1.17
N LEU A 20 -2.36 3.63 1.62
CA LEU A 20 -2.62 4.04 3.00
C LEU A 20 -2.31 2.92 4.00
N ARG A 21 -2.68 1.68 3.69
CA ARG A 21 -2.42 0.53 4.59
C ARG A 21 -0.94 0.20 4.69
N VAL A 22 -0.19 0.25 3.59
CA VAL A 22 1.27 0.09 3.60
C VAL A 22 1.94 1.16 4.45
N ARG A 23 1.47 2.42 4.41
CA ARG A 23 1.97 3.48 5.30
C ARG A 23 1.67 3.20 6.77
N VAL A 24 0.49 2.67 7.09
CA VAL A 24 0.15 2.26 8.47
C VAL A 24 1.11 1.17 8.96
N LEU A 25 1.37 0.15 8.15
CA LEU A 25 2.32 -0.93 8.48
C LEU A 25 3.73 -0.38 8.71
N HIS A 26 4.22 0.47 7.80
CA HIS A 26 5.52 1.11 7.92
C HIS A 26 5.65 1.89 9.24
N ARG A 27 4.68 2.77 9.53
CA ARG A 27 4.69 3.58 10.77
C ARG A 27 4.61 2.71 12.02
N ALA A 28 3.84 1.62 12.00
CA ALA A 28 3.74 0.73 13.14
C ALA A 28 5.08 0.04 13.44
N LEU A 29 5.74 -0.51 12.42
CA LEU A 29 7.05 -1.17 12.57
C LEU A 29 8.19 -0.21 12.89
N ASP A 30 8.07 1.06 12.49
CA ASP A 30 9.02 2.12 12.85
C ASP A 30 8.83 2.58 14.30
N ALA A 31 7.57 2.67 14.77
CA ALA A 31 7.24 3.12 16.12
C ALA A 31 7.42 2.04 17.20
N ASP A 32 7.23 0.77 16.87
CA ASP A 32 7.31 -0.35 17.81
C ASP A 32 8.27 -1.45 17.30
N PRO A 33 9.52 -1.49 17.80
CA PRO A 33 10.51 -2.48 17.38
C PRO A 33 10.18 -3.90 17.87
N THR A 34 9.17 -4.08 18.73
CA THR A 34 8.71 -5.41 19.19
C THR A 34 7.74 -6.07 18.22
N LEU A 35 7.18 -5.31 17.26
CA LEU A 35 6.34 -5.86 16.20
C LEU A 35 7.19 -6.68 15.23
N GLU A 36 6.68 -7.86 14.89
CA GLU A 36 7.32 -8.79 13.96
C GLU A 36 6.82 -8.54 12.53
N GLY A 37 7.74 -8.17 11.65
CA GLY A 37 7.56 -8.25 10.21
C GLY A 37 7.97 -9.64 9.68
N PRO A 38 7.95 -9.85 8.36
CA PRO A 38 8.30 -11.13 7.76
C PRO A 38 9.75 -11.56 8.02
N ASN A 39 10.64 -10.62 8.38
CA ASN A 39 12.04 -10.91 8.69
C ASN A 39 12.35 -10.81 10.20
N GLY A 40 11.33 -10.85 11.05
CA GLY A 40 11.43 -10.82 12.51
C GLY A 40 11.32 -9.41 13.12
N ALA A 41 11.33 -9.35 14.46
CA ALA A 41 11.16 -8.11 15.21
C ALA A 41 12.29 -7.10 14.93
N GLY A 42 11.92 -5.84 14.70
CA GLY A 42 12.86 -4.73 14.55
C GLY A 42 13.70 -4.74 13.27
N ASN A 43 13.45 -5.66 12.34
CA ASN A 43 14.24 -5.79 11.10
C ASN A 43 14.09 -4.55 10.21
N GLU A 44 15.23 -3.96 9.84
CA GLU A 44 15.26 -2.75 9.00
C GLU A 44 14.79 -3.00 7.56
N LEU A 45 14.98 -4.21 7.04
CA LEU A 45 14.57 -4.59 5.70
C LEU A 45 13.05 -4.43 5.51
N ASP A 46 12.28 -4.78 6.54
CA ASP A 46 10.81 -4.69 6.50
C ASP A 46 10.35 -3.23 6.39
N ARG A 47 11.01 -2.31 7.12
CA ARG A 47 10.74 -0.87 7.02
C ARG A 47 11.09 -0.34 5.63
N VAL A 48 12.27 -0.69 5.12
CA VAL A 48 12.72 -0.21 3.80
C VAL A 48 11.81 -0.71 2.67
N GLU A 49 11.42 -1.99 2.68
CA GLU A 49 10.52 -2.57 1.68
C GLU A 49 9.12 -1.94 1.73
N LEU A 50 8.56 -1.73 2.92
CA LEU A 50 7.26 -1.07 3.05
C LEU A 50 7.31 0.39 2.62
N LEU A 51 8.40 1.12 2.92
CA LEU A 51 8.60 2.48 2.45
C LEU A 51 8.67 2.51 0.91
N ARG A 52 9.47 1.61 0.31
CA ARG A 52 9.61 1.46 -1.15
C ARG A 52 8.25 1.21 -1.80
N LEU A 53 7.50 0.22 -1.31
CA LEU A 53 6.19 -0.14 -1.84
C LEU A 53 5.17 1.01 -1.68
N GLY A 54 5.20 1.70 -0.53
CA GLY A 54 4.36 2.87 -0.28
C GLY A 54 4.65 4.03 -1.25
N MET A 55 5.94 4.32 -1.51
CA MET A 55 6.35 5.32 -2.49
C MET A 55 5.96 4.94 -3.92
N GLN A 56 6.07 3.67 -4.29
CA GLN A 56 5.64 3.18 -5.60
C GLN A 56 4.13 3.36 -5.80
N LEU A 57 3.31 2.93 -4.83
CA LEU A 57 1.86 3.12 -4.88
C LEU A 57 1.48 4.60 -4.96
N TYR A 58 2.14 5.47 -4.18
CA TYR A 58 1.91 6.91 -4.23
C TYR A 58 2.28 7.52 -5.59
N GLY A 59 3.48 7.23 -6.11
CA GLY A 59 3.93 7.74 -7.40
C GLY A 59 3.03 7.28 -8.56
N ILE A 60 2.57 6.03 -8.52
CA ILE A 60 1.63 5.51 -9.53
C ILE A 60 0.29 6.26 -9.46
N VAL A 61 -0.24 6.52 -8.25
CA VAL A 61 -1.48 7.29 -8.09
C VAL A 61 -1.32 8.72 -8.61
N GLU A 62 -0.22 9.41 -8.27
CA GLU A 62 0.06 10.77 -8.76
C GLU A 62 0.12 10.82 -10.29
N VAL A 63 0.84 9.87 -10.91
CA VAL A 63 0.91 9.74 -12.37
C VAL A 63 -0.48 9.49 -12.96
N LEU A 64 -1.28 8.61 -12.38
CA LEU A 64 -2.64 8.31 -12.87
C LEU A 64 -3.62 9.46 -12.66
N GLN A 65 -3.46 10.27 -11.61
CA GLN A 65 -4.26 11.48 -11.39
C GLN A 65 -3.91 12.57 -12.40
N LEU A 66 -2.61 12.79 -12.65
CA LEU A 66 -2.13 13.71 -13.69
C LEU A 66 -2.63 13.29 -15.07
N LEU A 67 -2.49 12.01 -15.40
CA LEU A 67 -2.93 11.47 -16.67
C LEU A 67 -4.45 11.44 -16.75
N GLY A 68 -5.19 11.08 -15.70
CA GLY A 68 -6.66 10.98 -15.66
C GLY A 68 -7.41 12.29 -15.96
N GLN A 69 -6.72 13.43 -15.99
CA GLN A 69 -7.25 14.68 -16.58
C GLN A 69 -7.23 14.69 -18.12
N THR A 70 -6.76 13.60 -18.74
CA THR A 70 -6.67 13.40 -20.19
C THR A 70 -7.26 12.02 -20.55
N PRO A 71 -8.17 11.92 -21.54
CA PRO A 71 -8.79 10.65 -21.95
C PRO A 71 -7.80 9.55 -22.38
N ASN A 72 -6.57 9.91 -22.79
CA ASN A 72 -5.56 8.99 -23.31
C ASN A 72 -4.74 8.25 -22.24
N ALA A 73 -4.84 8.66 -20.98
CA ALA A 73 -4.16 8.06 -19.84
C ALA A 73 -4.34 6.55 -19.69
N TYR A 74 -5.57 6.10 -19.93
CA TYR A 74 -5.99 4.72 -19.74
C TYR A 74 -5.63 3.81 -20.91
N MET A 75 -4.97 4.35 -21.95
CA MET A 75 -4.60 3.59 -23.14
C MET A 75 -3.19 3.00 -23.09
N ASN A 76 -2.37 3.36 -22.10
CA ASN A 76 -1.05 2.74 -21.94
C ASN A 76 -1.19 1.40 -21.19
N ALA A 77 -1.27 0.31 -21.94
CA ALA A 77 -1.41 -1.06 -21.41
C ALA A 77 -0.25 -1.44 -20.48
N GLU A 78 0.99 -1.02 -20.79
CA GLU A 78 2.17 -1.32 -19.99
C GLU A 78 2.11 -0.63 -18.60
N ALA A 79 1.71 0.63 -18.56
CA ALA A 79 1.50 1.35 -17.30
C ALA A 79 0.40 0.70 -16.43
N MET A 80 -0.67 0.22 -17.07
CA MET A 80 -1.76 -0.47 -16.39
C MET A 80 -1.34 -1.85 -15.87
N ASP A 81 -0.44 -2.55 -16.55
CA ASP A 81 0.08 -3.84 -16.10
C ASP A 81 1.06 -3.70 -14.95
N VAL A 82 1.92 -2.67 -14.97
CA VAL A 82 2.76 -2.31 -13.82
C VAL A 82 1.90 -1.96 -12.60
N LEU A 83 0.87 -1.13 -12.78
CA LEU A 83 -0.07 -0.81 -11.71
C LEU A 83 -0.74 -2.07 -11.15
N ARG A 84 -1.18 -2.99 -12.02
CA ARG A 84 -1.77 -4.26 -11.58
C ARG A 84 -0.80 -5.09 -10.76
N ALA A 85 0.45 -5.22 -11.20
CA ALA A 85 1.46 -5.99 -10.48
C ALA A 85 1.70 -5.42 -9.07
N VAL A 86 1.88 -4.10 -8.96
CA VAL A 86 2.10 -3.44 -7.66
C VAL A 86 0.87 -3.54 -6.75
N VAL A 87 -0.34 -3.38 -7.29
CA VAL A 87 -1.59 -3.57 -6.54
C VAL A 87 -1.73 -5.02 -6.06
N GLN A 88 -1.37 -6.01 -6.88
CA GLN A 88 -1.40 -7.42 -6.50
C GLN A 88 -0.39 -7.75 -5.40
N GLU A 89 0.82 -7.20 -5.47
CA GLU A 89 1.86 -7.34 -4.45
C GLU A 89 1.37 -6.75 -3.11
N ALA A 90 0.89 -5.52 -3.12
CA ALA A 90 0.40 -4.86 -1.91
C ALA A 90 -0.86 -5.56 -1.32
N ALA A 91 -1.75 -6.06 -2.17
CA ALA A 91 -2.91 -6.82 -1.74
C ALA A 91 -2.55 -8.21 -1.20
N ALA A 92 -1.46 -8.83 -1.66
CA ALA A 92 -0.93 -10.06 -1.06
C ALA A 92 -0.37 -9.77 0.32
N LEU A 93 0.43 -8.71 0.45
CA LEU A 93 1.02 -8.28 1.72
C LEU A 93 -0.03 -8.00 2.80
N GLU A 94 -1.14 -7.32 2.46
CA GLU A 94 -2.24 -7.08 3.40
C GLU A 94 -2.89 -8.36 3.96
N ARG A 95 -2.85 -9.45 3.19
CA ARG A 95 -3.43 -10.75 3.58
C ARG A 95 -2.49 -11.60 4.44
N GLU A 96 -1.24 -11.19 4.60
CA GLU A 96 -0.31 -11.88 5.48
C GLU A 96 -0.75 -11.76 6.95
N PRO A 97 -0.62 -12.81 7.78
CA PRO A 97 -1.10 -12.81 9.16
C PRO A 97 -0.50 -11.68 10.02
N TRP A 98 0.79 -11.41 9.86
CA TRP A 98 1.48 -10.35 10.59
C TRP A 98 0.94 -8.95 10.23
N ALA A 99 0.73 -8.71 8.93
CA ALA A 99 0.22 -7.44 8.43
C ALA A 99 -1.23 -7.23 8.86
N ALA A 100 -2.06 -8.27 8.75
CA ALA A 100 -3.45 -8.23 9.20
C ALA A 100 -3.55 -7.88 10.70
N ALA A 101 -2.74 -8.52 11.55
CA ALA A 101 -2.73 -8.25 12.98
C ALA A 101 -2.35 -6.80 13.33
N ILE A 102 -1.34 -6.25 12.66
CA ILE A 102 -0.93 -4.84 12.84
C ILE A 102 -2.06 -3.90 12.39
N LEU A 103 -2.68 -4.18 11.24
CA LEU A 103 -3.74 -3.34 10.67
C LEU A 103 -5.03 -3.38 11.49
N GLU A 104 -5.39 -4.53 12.04
CA GLU A 104 -6.52 -4.69 12.97
C GLU A 104 -6.29 -3.89 14.25
N ARG A 105 -5.09 -3.97 14.83
CA ARG A 105 -4.71 -3.18 16.01
C ARG A 105 -4.77 -1.67 15.74
N ALA A 106 -4.30 -1.24 14.58
CA ALA A 106 -4.37 0.15 14.15
C ALA A 106 -5.83 0.63 13.96
N ALA A 107 -6.72 -0.21 13.42
CA ALA A 107 -8.14 0.12 13.26
C ALA A 107 -8.89 0.22 14.60
N GLY A 108 -8.46 -0.54 15.61
CA GLY A 108 -8.98 -0.46 16.98
C GLY A 108 -8.44 0.72 17.80
N THR A 109 -7.43 1.43 17.29
CA THR A 109 -6.84 2.59 17.96
C THR A 109 -7.40 3.86 17.32
N PRO A 110 -8.25 4.65 17.99
CA PRO A 110 -8.76 5.90 17.41
C PRO A 110 -7.59 6.85 17.11
N PRO A 111 -7.65 7.63 16.01
CA PRO A 111 -6.58 8.56 15.68
C PRO A 111 -6.36 9.53 16.83
N SER A 112 -5.13 9.57 17.34
CA SER A 112 -4.67 10.65 18.20
C SER A 112 -4.79 11.95 17.41
N LEU A 113 -5.46 12.96 17.97
CA LEU A 113 -5.66 14.28 17.36
C LEU A 113 -4.34 15.07 17.12
N GLY A 114 -3.18 14.46 17.35
CA GLY A 114 -1.85 15.06 17.16
C GLY A 114 -1.17 14.78 15.82
N ASP A 115 -1.61 13.82 15.00
CA ASP A 115 -0.84 13.35 13.83
C ASP A 115 -1.31 13.91 12.48
N VAL A 116 -2.29 14.83 12.48
CA VAL A 116 -2.74 15.55 11.29
C VAL A 116 -1.97 16.87 11.18
N ASN A 117 -0.66 16.80 10.93
CA ASN A 117 0.17 17.86 10.32
C ASN A 117 1.66 17.52 10.48
N VAL A 118 2.23 16.69 9.59
CA VAL A 118 3.59 16.83 9.07
C VAL A 118 3.62 16.24 7.66
#